data_AF-A0A6I5RL53-F1
#
_entry.id   AF-A0A6I5RL53-F1
#
_cell.length_a   1.000
_cell.length_b   1.000
_cell.length_c   1.000
_cell.angle_alpha   90.00
_cell.angle_beta   90.00
_cell.angle_gamma   90.00
#
_symmetry.space_group_name_H-M   'P 1'
#
loop_
_entity.id
_entity.type
_entity.pdbx_description
1 polymer ?
#
loop_
_entity_poly.entity_id
_entity_poly.type
_entity_poly.pdbx_seq_one_letter_code
_entity_poly.pdbx_strand_id
1 'polypeptide(L)'
;MDKQRINDTISATLYAGAALTAVVDMQIRKGLGVKEFVTGKGPMAFTTPVLTLFGGVIGGLSATAAGMEFLSLKQQLESTQNSIDPWLEMRHAVVGGQMAAFGAQALLGMTYTARAIFGIMTVDAAIAGYSLCMGPVTILIAGLGVLYLIAWFFQQKPLQAFLANCCWSKRRARDLGLISPEAQQREFAQLYRILYAPKVSVEVLNTTVYSGDASGIRNISVIKRLALDLPGAEPHSTYLALAMIGDPIDRDTWHEQLKRNPYSTAKPPRSWSDVGMYWLENSQCTWIPHQEGQGLRLCGDFSMSSGLSLPPANASLRVYYRTPLIALLGDGAFVGGERGVAFTITQDDGVITLRDDPTPDLDRARHYLLSDQQQCSSYLQPTWQK
;
A
#
# COMPACT_ATOMS: atom_id res chain seq x y z
N MET A 1 4.02 -2.90 10.66
CA MET A 1 4.07 -2.12 9.41
C MET A 1 5.27 -2.61 8.61
N ASP A 2 5.05 -3.12 7.40
CA ASP A 2 6.09 -3.81 6.61
C ASP A 2 7.21 -2.85 6.20
N LYS A 3 8.48 -3.30 6.23
CA LYS A 3 9.65 -2.50 5.81
C LYS A 3 9.50 -1.95 4.39
N GLN A 4 8.93 -2.76 3.50
CA GLN A 4 8.63 -2.36 2.13
C GLN A 4 7.67 -1.15 2.08
N ARG A 5 6.61 -1.15 2.89
CA ARG A 5 5.64 -0.05 2.94
C ARG A 5 6.23 1.22 3.51
N ILE A 6 7.05 1.11 4.55
CA ILE A 6 7.79 2.25 5.10
C ILE A 6 8.62 2.90 3.99
N ASN A 7 9.29 2.09 3.17
CA ASN A 7 10.08 2.58 2.05
C ASN A 7 9.23 3.23 0.95
N ASP A 8 8.06 2.67 0.62
CA ASP A 8 7.13 3.25 -0.37
C ASP A 8 6.55 4.60 0.10
N THR A 9 6.18 4.72 1.38
CA THR A 9 5.70 5.99 1.94
C THR A 9 6.80 7.04 1.99
N ILE A 10 8.01 6.65 2.40
CA ILE A 10 9.16 7.56 2.46
C ILE A 10 9.55 8.02 1.04
N SER A 11 9.57 7.12 0.05
CA SER A 11 9.89 7.53 -1.33
C SER A 11 8.87 8.53 -1.88
N ALA A 12 7.57 8.27 -1.69
CA ALA A 12 6.50 9.17 -2.15
C ALA A 12 6.59 10.56 -1.50
N THR A 13 6.82 10.62 -0.19
CA THR A 13 6.96 11.90 0.54
C THR A 13 8.21 12.67 0.11
N LEU A 14 9.32 11.99 -0.14
CA LEU A 14 10.56 12.62 -0.61
C LEU A 14 10.44 13.13 -2.05
N TYR A 15 9.79 12.39 -2.96
CA TYR A 15 9.51 12.89 -4.31
C TYR A 15 8.58 14.12 -4.28
N ALA A 16 7.56 14.13 -3.42
CA ALA A 16 6.70 15.29 -3.22
C ALA A 16 7.49 16.49 -2.67
N GLY A 17 8.40 16.26 -1.71
CA GLY A 17 9.30 17.29 -1.19
C GLY A 17 10.24 17.86 -2.27
N ALA A 18 10.79 17.00 -3.12
CA ALA A 18 11.63 17.41 -4.25
C ALA A 18 10.84 18.27 -5.25
N ALA A 19 9.62 17.86 -5.59
CA ALA A 19 8.74 18.61 -6.48
C ALA A 19 8.37 19.99 -5.90
N LEU A 20 8.01 20.07 -4.62
CA LEU A 20 7.72 21.33 -3.94
C LEU A 20 8.95 22.25 -3.93
N THR A 21 10.14 21.69 -3.68
CA THR A 21 11.40 22.44 -3.72
C THR A 21 11.68 23.03 -5.12
N ALA A 22 11.36 22.28 -6.18
CA ALA A 22 11.49 22.76 -7.55
C ALA A 22 10.52 23.92 -7.86
N VAL A 23 9.30 23.88 -7.33
CA VAL A 23 8.33 25.00 -7.46
C VAL A 23 8.84 26.25 -6.73
N VAL A 24 9.36 26.08 -5.52
CA VAL A 24 9.95 27.19 -4.74
C VAL A 24 11.14 27.80 -5.47
N ASP A 25 12.06 26.99 -5.99
CA ASP A 25 13.20 27.44 -6.79
C ASP A 25 12.75 28.26 -8.02
N MET A 26 11.77 27.75 -8.76
CA MET A 26 11.20 28.44 -9.93
C MET A 26 10.61 29.80 -9.56
N GLN A 27 9.87 29.88 -8.44
CA GLN A 27 9.28 31.13 -7.96
C GLN A 27 10.34 32.14 -7.55
N ILE A 28 11.42 31.71 -6.88
CA ILE A 28 12.51 32.58 -6.43
C ILE A 28 13.31 33.10 -7.63
N ARG A 29 13.68 32.23 -8.56
CA ARG A 29 14.54 32.62 -9.70
C ARG A 29 13.79 33.39 -10.78
N LYS A 30 12.61 32.92 -11.19
CA LYS A 30 11.84 33.56 -12.28
C LYS A 30 10.83 34.58 -11.78
N GLY A 31 10.21 34.35 -10.62
CA GLY A 31 9.23 35.28 -10.04
C GLY A 31 9.89 36.48 -9.37
N LEU A 32 10.91 36.26 -8.54
CA LEU A 32 11.59 37.32 -7.79
C LEU A 32 12.92 37.77 -8.41
N GLY A 33 13.42 37.08 -9.45
CA GLY A 33 14.66 37.44 -10.13
C GLY A 33 15.94 37.20 -9.30
N VAL A 34 15.85 36.47 -8.19
CA VAL A 34 16.96 36.26 -7.27
C VAL A 34 17.90 35.17 -7.82
N LYS A 35 19.15 35.53 -8.07
CA LYS A 35 20.18 34.61 -8.58
C LYS A 35 21.14 34.10 -7.51
N GLU A 36 21.28 34.86 -6.42
CA GLU A 36 22.16 34.55 -5.30
C GLU A 36 21.52 34.94 -3.97
N PHE A 37 21.84 34.17 -2.93
CA PHE A 37 21.60 34.56 -1.55
C PHE A 37 22.90 35.04 -0.93
N VAL A 38 22.86 36.22 -0.30
CA VAL A 38 23.97 36.74 0.48
C VAL A 38 23.65 36.54 1.96
N THR A 39 24.42 35.70 2.64
CA THR A 39 24.25 35.41 4.06
C THR A 39 25.46 35.91 4.82
N GLY A 40 25.26 36.86 5.75
CA GLY A 40 26.30 37.50 6.56
C GLY A 40 26.40 39.02 6.33
N LYS A 41 27.25 39.69 7.11
CA LYS A 41 27.57 41.13 6.96
C LYS A 41 29.08 41.33 6.92
N GLY A 42 29.57 42.19 6.04
CA GLY A 42 30.99 42.54 5.94
C GLY A 42 31.86 41.46 5.27
N PRO A 43 33.15 41.34 5.62
CA PRO A 43 34.11 40.46 4.92
C PRO A 43 33.85 38.94 5.11
N MET A 44 32.84 38.55 5.90
CA MET A 44 32.35 37.17 6.05
C MET A 44 30.97 36.97 5.39
N ALA A 45 30.66 37.72 4.33
CA ALA A 45 29.46 37.49 3.55
C ALA A 45 29.65 36.28 2.62
N PHE A 46 28.78 35.28 2.74
CA PHE A 46 28.75 34.11 1.87
C PHE A 46 27.74 34.33 0.75
N THR A 47 28.18 34.23 -0.49
CA THR A 47 27.32 34.27 -1.69
C THR A 47 27.00 32.85 -2.14
N THR A 48 25.72 32.52 -2.16
CA THR A 48 25.23 31.17 -2.49
C THR A 48 24.41 31.22 -3.77
N PRO A 49 24.81 30.52 -4.86
CA PRO A 49 24.02 30.50 -6.09
C PRO A 49 22.72 29.74 -5.89
N VAL A 50 21.60 30.39 -6.18
CA VAL A 50 20.25 29.84 -5.94
C VAL A 50 20.04 28.56 -6.75
N LEU A 51 20.42 28.57 -8.03
CA LEU A 51 20.23 27.44 -8.94
C LEU A 51 20.97 26.18 -8.48
N THR A 52 22.23 26.31 -8.05
CA THR A 52 23.06 25.16 -7.67
C THR A 52 22.64 24.61 -6.31
N LEU A 53 22.23 25.49 -5.40
CA LEU A 53 21.72 25.12 -4.07
C LEU A 53 20.44 24.30 -4.20
N PHE A 54 19.42 24.83 -4.88
CA PHE A 54 18.17 24.12 -5.09
C PHE A 54 18.37 22.87 -5.95
N GLY A 55 19.21 22.94 -6.97
CA GLY A 55 19.59 21.77 -7.77
C GLY A 55 20.17 20.63 -6.93
N GLY A 56 21.00 20.96 -5.93
CA GLY A 56 21.56 20.03 -4.96
C GLY A 56 20.50 19.41 -4.06
N VAL A 57 19.61 20.24 -3.50
CA VAL A 57 18.52 19.78 -2.60
C VAL A 57 17.53 18.88 -3.35
N ILE A 58 17.08 19.29 -4.53
CA ILE A 58 16.15 18.51 -5.37
C ILE A 58 16.78 17.16 -5.73
N GLY A 59 18.05 17.16 -6.16
CA GLY A 59 18.79 15.93 -6.45
C GLY A 59 18.89 15.03 -5.22
N GLY A 60 19.20 15.59 -4.05
CA GLY A 60 19.35 14.83 -2.80
C GLY A 60 18.05 14.17 -2.33
N LEU A 61 16.94 14.92 -2.36
CA LEU A 61 15.61 14.39 -2.04
C LEU A 61 15.20 13.30 -3.04
N SER A 62 15.45 13.53 -4.33
CA SER A 62 15.08 12.54 -5.37
C SER A 62 15.95 11.29 -5.33
N ALA A 63 17.24 11.41 -5.00
CA ALA A 63 18.15 10.27 -4.87
C ALA A 63 17.78 9.39 -3.67
N THR A 64 17.45 10.01 -2.54
CA THR A 64 16.98 9.29 -1.35
C THR A 64 15.62 8.64 -1.59
N ALA A 65 14.70 9.32 -2.28
CA ALA A 65 13.42 8.74 -2.71
C ALA A 65 13.62 7.49 -3.57
N ALA A 66 14.44 7.59 -4.64
CA ALA A 66 14.76 6.49 -5.52
C ALA A 66 15.47 5.33 -4.80
N GLY A 67 16.32 5.62 -3.82
CA GLY A 67 16.98 4.61 -3.00
C GLY A 67 16.00 3.79 -2.15
N MET A 68 14.99 4.45 -1.57
CA MET A 68 13.95 3.74 -0.79
C MET A 68 13.06 2.90 -1.71
N GLU A 69 12.67 3.43 -2.88
CA GLU A 69 11.94 2.65 -3.88
C GLU A 69 12.74 1.45 -4.40
N PHE A 70 14.05 1.61 -4.61
CA PHE A 70 14.94 0.52 -5.00
C PHE A 70 14.93 -0.62 -3.97
N LEU A 71 15.03 -0.28 -2.68
CA LEU A 71 14.95 -1.26 -1.60
C LEU A 71 13.58 -1.96 -1.53
N SER A 72 12.49 -1.21 -1.75
CA SER A 72 11.14 -1.78 -1.84
C SER A 72 11.03 -2.79 -2.97
N LEU A 73 11.46 -2.42 -4.19
CA LEU A 73 11.43 -3.28 -5.37
C LEU A 73 12.33 -4.51 -5.21
N LYS A 74 13.50 -4.36 -4.59
CA LYS A 74 14.38 -5.49 -4.27
C LYS A 74 13.69 -6.50 -3.37
N GLN A 75 13.01 -6.03 -2.33
CA GLN A 75 12.25 -6.90 -1.43
C GLN A 75 11.07 -7.60 -2.16
N GLN A 76 10.42 -6.91 -3.11
CA GLN A 76 9.39 -7.52 -3.96
C GLN A 76 9.97 -8.65 -4.83
N LEU A 77 11.15 -8.44 -5.43
CA LEU A 77 11.84 -9.44 -6.23
C LEU A 77 12.25 -10.66 -5.39
N GLU A 78 12.84 -10.45 -4.21
CA GLU A 78 13.25 -11.53 -3.29
C GLU A 78 12.06 -12.34 -2.76
N SER A 79 10.90 -11.70 -2.57
CA SER A 79 9.67 -12.39 -2.15
C SER A 79 9.03 -13.24 -3.25
N THR A 80 9.44 -13.06 -4.51
CA THR A 80 8.83 -13.75 -5.65
C THR A 80 9.53 -15.10 -5.85
N GLN A 81 9.08 -16.12 -5.11
CA GLN A 81 9.80 -17.39 -4.96
C GLN A 81 10.00 -18.22 -6.24
N ASN A 82 9.29 -18.01 -7.35
CA ASN A 82 9.43 -18.90 -8.53
C ASN A 82 9.37 -18.24 -9.92
N SER A 83 9.12 -16.93 -10.05
CA SER A 83 9.12 -16.28 -11.38
C SER A 83 9.21 -14.76 -11.29
N ILE A 84 10.36 -14.19 -11.61
CA ILE A 84 10.57 -12.74 -11.65
C ILE A 84 9.88 -12.17 -12.91
N ASP A 85 9.00 -11.17 -12.75
CA ASP A 85 8.46 -10.40 -13.88
C ASP A 85 9.60 -9.58 -14.51
N PRO A 86 9.93 -9.80 -15.80
CA PRO A 86 11.01 -9.06 -16.46
C PRO A 86 10.81 -7.54 -16.43
N TRP A 87 9.57 -7.05 -16.37
CA TRP A 87 9.29 -5.62 -16.26
C TRP A 87 9.50 -5.07 -14.85
N LEU A 88 9.28 -5.88 -13.82
CA LEU A 88 9.59 -5.54 -12.43
C LEU A 88 11.11 -5.46 -12.22
N GLU A 89 11.86 -6.39 -12.80
CA GLU A 89 13.33 -6.36 -12.80
C GLU A 89 13.86 -5.15 -13.57
N MET A 90 13.29 -4.85 -14.74
CA MET A 90 13.62 -3.64 -15.51
C MET A 90 13.33 -2.37 -14.70
N ARG A 91 12.19 -2.30 -13.99
CA ARG A 91 11.86 -1.17 -13.12
C ARG A 91 12.87 -1.01 -11.99
N HIS A 92 13.29 -2.10 -11.35
CA HIS A 92 14.33 -2.07 -10.32
C HIS A 92 15.66 -1.53 -10.87
N ALA A 93 16.07 -1.97 -12.07
CA ALA A 93 17.29 -1.46 -12.73
C ALA A 93 17.17 0.03 -13.11
N VAL A 94 16.01 0.46 -13.62
CA VAL A 94 15.74 1.86 -13.97
C VAL A 94 15.77 2.76 -12.73
N VAL A 95 15.13 2.34 -11.62
CA VAL A 95 15.15 3.09 -10.36
C VAL A 95 16.57 3.18 -9.79
N GLY A 96 17.38 2.12 -9.91
CA GLY A 96 18.81 2.16 -9.58
C GLY A 96 19.58 3.19 -10.42
N GLY A 97 19.28 3.27 -11.73
CA GLY A 97 19.80 4.32 -12.60
C GLY A 97 19.35 5.72 -12.19
N GLN A 98 18.08 5.89 -11.79
CA GLN A 98 17.53 7.17 -11.33
C GLN A 98 18.20 7.62 -10.04
N MET A 99 18.42 6.70 -9.09
CA MET A 99 19.16 6.97 -7.86
C MET A 99 20.57 7.51 -8.16
N ALA A 100 21.30 6.88 -9.08
CA ALA A 100 22.62 7.35 -9.49
C ALA A 100 22.57 8.72 -10.19
N ALA A 101 21.60 8.94 -11.08
CA ALA A 101 21.44 10.19 -11.81
C ALA A 101 21.07 11.37 -10.89
N PHE A 102 20.09 11.17 -9.99
CA PHE A 102 19.73 12.16 -8.99
C PHE A 102 20.86 12.39 -7.98
N GLY A 103 21.61 11.35 -7.62
CA GLY A 103 22.82 11.47 -6.79
C GLY A 103 23.88 12.34 -7.46
N ALA A 104 24.11 12.17 -8.77
CA ALA A 104 25.01 13.01 -9.54
C ALA A 104 24.52 14.48 -9.56
N GLN A 105 23.22 14.71 -9.76
CA GLN A 105 22.64 16.05 -9.67
C GLN A 105 22.86 16.67 -8.27
N ALA A 106 22.68 15.90 -7.21
CA ALA A 106 22.87 16.34 -5.83
C ALA A 106 24.34 16.77 -5.60
N LEU A 107 25.28 15.92 -6.00
CA LEU A 107 26.72 16.16 -5.86
C LEU A 107 27.17 17.37 -6.68
N LEU A 108 26.73 17.50 -7.92
CA LEU A 108 27.02 18.67 -8.75
C LEU A 108 26.47 19.95 -8.10
N GLY A 109 25.21 19.94 -7.64
CA GLY A 109 24.61 21.08 -6.96
C GLY A 109 25.40 21.49 -5.71
N MET A 110 25.70 20.52 -4.83
CA MET A 110 26.46 20.78 -3.59
C MET A 110 27.90 21.25 -3.86
N THR A 111 28.61 20.64 -4.81
CA THR A 111 30.01 21.00 -5.10
C THR A 111 30.16 22.39 -5.71
N TYR A 112 29.32 22.76 -6.68
CA TYR A 112 29.33 24.11 -7.25
C TYR A 112 28.85 25.16 -6.25
N THR A 113 27.88 24.82 -5.39
CA THR A 113 27.45 25.70 -4.29
C THR A 113 28.59 25.92 -3.29
N ALA A 114 29.27 24.87 -2.85
CA ALA A 114 30.39 24.96 -1.93
C ALA A 114 31.54 25.79 -2.52
N ARG A 115 31.90 25.58 -3.80
CA ARG A 115 32.95 26.36 -4.47
C ARG A 115 32.64 27.85 -4.55
N ALA A 116 31.37 28.21 -4.71
CA ALA A 116 30.93 29.61 -4.67
C ALA A 116 31.01 30.19 -3.24
N ILE A 117 30.55 29.44 -2.23
CA ILE A 117 30.61 29.84 -0.81
C ILE A 117 32.06 30.07 -0.34
N PHE A 118 32.99 29.20 -0.75
CA PHE A 118 34.41 29.32 -0.40
C PHE A 118 35.17 30.36 -1.25
N GLY A 119 34.50 31.08 -2.14
CA GLY A 119 35.12 32.11 -2.99
C GLY A 119 36.08 31.56 -4.05
N ILE A 120 36.04 30.26 -4.33
CA ILE A 120 36.89 29.59 -5.34
C ILE A 120 36.37 29.88 -6.75
N MET A 121 35.06 30.10 -6.91
CA MET A 121 34.41 30.46 -8.17
C MET A 121 33.41 31.60 -7.95
N THR A 122 33.23 32.45 -8.96
CA THR A 122 32.14 33.44 -8.97
C THR A 122 30.79 32.74 -9.14
N VAL A 123 29.71 33.40 -8.70
CA VAL A 123 28.34 32.89 -8.82
C VAL A 123 27.96 32.58 -10.26
N ASP A 124 28.31 33.46 -11.20
CA ASP A 124 28.04 33.24 -12.63
C ASP A 124 28.83 32.06 -13.20
N ALA A 125 30.10 31.88 -12.80
CA ALA A 125 30.91 30.75 -13.22
C ALA A 125 30.39 29.43 -12.63
N ALA A 126 29.89 29.44 -11.39
CA ALA A 126 29.28 28.28 -10.75
C ALA A 126 27.95 27.89 -11.43
N ILE A 127 27.11 28.87 -11.77
CA ILE A 127 25.85 28.66 -12.51
C ILE A 127 26.12 28.11 -13.91
N ALA A 128 27.09 28.68 -14.64
CA ALA A 128 27.44 28.24 -15.99
C ALA A 128 28.06 26.82 -15.98
N GLY A 129 28.95 26.54 -15.02
CA GLY A 129 29.53 25.21 -14.87
C GLY A 129 28.48 24.15 -14.50
N TYR A 130 27.59 24.47 -13.56
CA TYR A 130 26.49 23.59 -13.17
C TYR A 130 25.53 23.33 -14.33
N SER A 131 25.11 24.35 -15.08
CA SER A 131 24.16 24.18 -16.20
C SER A 131 24.73 23.34 -17.33
N LEU A 132 26.03 23.50 -17.63
CA LEU A 132 26.73 22.71 -18.65
C LEU A 132 26.80 21.23 -18.26
N CYS A 133 27.12 20.93 -17.00
CA CYS A 133 27.15 19.55 -16.49
C CYS A 133 25.74 18.96 -16.32
N MET A 134 24.73 19.77 -16.02
CA MET A 134 23.36 19.32 -15.81
C MET A 134 22.63 18.96 -17.10
N GLY A 135 23.02 19.50 -18.25
CA GLY A 135 22.39 19.18 -19.55
C GLY A 135 22.32 17.68 -19.82
N PRO A 136 23.46 16.96 -19.86
CA PRO A 136 23.50 15.51 -20.04
C PRO A 136 22.75 14.75 -18.93
N VAL A 137 22.90 15.18 -17.66
CA VAL A 137 22.25 14.54 -16.51
C VAL A 137 20.73 14.62 -16.62
N THR A 138 20.20 15.75 -17.07
CA THR A 138 18.76 15.97 -17.20
C THR A 138 18.17 15.14 -18.33
N ILE A 139 18.88 15.00 -19.45
CA ILE A 139 18.49 14.10 -20.54
C ILE A 139 18.45 12.65 -20.04
N LEU A 140 19.46 12.25 -19.25
CA LEU A 140 19.52 10.90 -18.68
C LEU A 140 18.38 10.65 -17.68
N ILE A 141 18.09 11.61 -16.79
CA ILE A 141 16.94 11.54 -15.88
C ILE A 141 15.63 11.42 -16.66
N ALA A 142 15.45 12.22 -17.72
CA ALA A 142 14.25 12.17 -18.55
C ALA A 142 14.10 10.82 -19.25
N GLY A 143 15.18 10.29 -19.84
CA GLY A 143 15.19 8.98 -20.47
C GLY A 143 14.84 7.85 -19.50
N LEU A 144 15.42 7.88 -18.30
CA LEU A 144 15.09 6.92 -17.23
C LEU A 144 13.64 7.08 -16.74
N GLY A 145 13.12 8.30 -16.66
CA GLY A 145 11.71 8.56 -16.34
C GLY A 145 10.75 7.96 -17.38
N VAL A 146 11.07 8.09 -18.67
CA VAL A 146 10.28 7.45 -19.74
C VAL A 146 10.36 5.93 -19.64
N LEU A 147 11.55 5.36 -19.43
CA LEU A 147 11.72 3.91 -19.24
C LEU A 147 10.96 3.40 -18.02
N TYR A 148 10.92 4.17 -16.94
CA TYR A 148 10.16 3.85 -15.75
C TYR A 148 8.66 3.78 -16.06
N LEU A 149 8.11 4.77 -16.78
CA LEU A 149 6.71 4.77 -17.19
C LEU A 149 6.37 3.59 -18.10
N ILE A 150 7.26 3.25 -19.05
CA ILE A 150 7.10 2.09 -19.91
C ILE A 150 7.07 0.82 -19.06
N ALA A 151 8.05 0.63 -18.18
CA ALA A 151 8.13 -0.56 -17.32
C ALA A 151 6.92 -0.68 -16.38
N TRP A 152 6.45 0.43 -15.83
CA TRP A 152 5.24 0.47 -15.00
C TRP A 152 3.98 0.14 -15.81
N PHE A 153 3.83 0.68 -17.02
CA PHE A 153 2.67 0.45 -17.88
C PHE A 153 2.58 -1.00 -18.37
N PHE A 154 3.73 -1.61 -18.69
CA PHE A 154 3.82 -3.00 -19.15
C PHE A 154 3.99 -4.02 -18.02
N GLN A 155 4.05 -3.57 -16.76
CA GLN A 155 4.14 -4.45 -15.60
C GLN A 155 2.99 -5.46 -15.64
N GLN A 156 3.32 -6.75 -15.62
CA GLN A 156 2.33 -7.78 -15.90
C GLN A 156 1.37 -7.91 -14.73
N LYS A 157 0.07 -8.00 -15.02
CA LYS A 157 -0.90 -8.45 -14.02
C LYS A 157 -0.51 -9.86 -13.56
N PRO A 158 -0.75 -10.25 -12.29
CA PRO A 158 -0.32 -11.54 -11.76
C PRO A 158 -0.79 -12.73 -12.61
N LEU A 159 -1.97 -12.63 -13.24
CA LEU A 159 -2.48 -13.64 -14.18
C LEU A 159 -1.63 -13.74 -15.46
N GLN A 160 -1.19 -12.62 -16.03
CA GLN A 160 -0.33 -12.62 -17.23
C GLN A 160 1.06 -13.18 -16.93
N ALA A 161 1.61 -12.84 -15.76
CA ALA A 161 2.89 -13.38 -15.27
C ALA A 161 2.80 -14.88 -15.02
N PHE A 162 1.68 -15.36 -14.46
CA PHE A 162 1.43 -16.79 -14.32
C PHE A 162 1.40 -17.45 -15.71
N LEU A 163 0.50 -17.04 -16.61
CA LEU A 163 0.33 -17.62 -17.94
C LEU A 163 1.62 -17.65 -18.78
N ALA A 164 2.50 -16.65 -18.61
CA ALA A 164 3.78 -16.59 -19.30
C ALA A 164 4.81 -17.64 -18.82
N ASN A 165 4.62 -18.20 -17.62
CA ASN A 165 5.59 -19.08 -16.96
C ASN A 165 5.03 -20.46 -16.54
N CYS A 166 3.73 -20.71 -16.70
CA CYS A 166 3.11 -22.02 -16.39
C CYS A 166 3.73 -23.19 -17.16
N CYS A 167 3.42 -24.41 -16.69
CA CYS A 167 3.49 -25.69 -17.42
C CYS A 167 3.12 -25.59 -18.92
N TRP A 168 2.11 -24.79 -19.27
CA TRP A 168 1.61 -24.65 -20.65
C TRP A 168 2.18 -23.45 -21.42
N SER A 169 3.12 -22.72 -20.82
CA SER A 169 3.68 -21.52 -21.44
C SER A 169 4.70 -21.85 -22.54
N LYS A 170 4.77 -20.98 -23.55
CA LYS A 170 5.77 -21.06 -24.63
C LYS A 170 7.22 -20.99 -24.12
N ARG A 171 7.43 -20.39 -22.94
CA ARG A 171 8.74 -20.24 -22.31
C ARG A 171 9.24 -21.55 -21.74
N ARG A 172 8.35 -22.34 -21.13
CA ARG A 172 8.66 -23.66 -20.59
C ARG A 172 8.63 -24.78 -21.63
N ALA A 173 7.92 -24.61 -22.74
CA ALA A 173 7.99 -25.52 -23.87
C ALA A 173 9.42 -25.71 -24.46
N ARG A 174 10.40 -24.89 -24.04
CA ARG A 174 11.81 -25.05 -24.38
C ARG A 174 12.56 -26.08 -23.52
N ASP A 175 12.04 -26.41 -22.35
CA ASP A 175 12.58 -27.41 -21.43
C ASP A 175 11.57 -28.56 -21.26
N LEU A 176 11.90 -29.72 -21.83
CA LEU A 176 11.06 -30.92 -21.86
C LEU A 176 11.28 -31.83 -20.63
N GLY A 177 12.00 -31.36 -19.62
CA GLY A 177 12.22 -32.11 -18.39
C GLY A 177 10.92 -32.53 -17.70
N LEU A 178 10.93 -33.71 -17.06
CA LEU A 178 9.80 -34.16 -16.25
C LEU A 178 9.55 -33.14 -15.13
N ILE A 179 8.31 -32.67 -15.04
CA ILE A 179 7.90 -31.77 -13.98
C ILE A 179 7.74 -32.60 -12.71
N SER A 180 8.43 -32.20 -11.63
CA SER A 180 8.21 -32.82 -10.33
C SER A 180 6.76 -32.58 -9.87
N PRO A 181 6.13 -33.57 -9.21
CA PRO A 181 4.74 -33.44 -8.75
C PRO A 181 4.55 -32.23 -7.80
N GLU A 182 5.57 -31.90 -7.00
CA GLU A 182 5.56 -30.74 -6.11
C GLU A 182 5.53 -29.39 -6.88
N ALA A 183 6.21 -29.30 -8.03
CA ALA A 183 6.19 -28.08 -8.83
C ALA A 183 4.82 -27.89 -9.50
N GLN A 184 4.17 -28.97 -9.93
CA GLN A 184 2.80 -28.92 -10.48
C GLN A 184 1.80 -28.45 -9.42
N GLN A 185 1.88 -28.99 -8.20
CA GLN A 185 1.02 -28.57 -7.09
C GLN A 185 1.22 -27.10 -6.73
N ARG A 186 2.47 -26.61 -6.72
CA ARG A 186 2.77 -25.20 -6.46
C ARG A 186 2.19 -24.27 -7.53
N GLU A 187 2.33 -24.61 -8.81
CA GLU A 187 1.74 -23.82 -9.90
C GLU A 187 0.21 -23.83 -9.85
N PHE A 188 -0.38 -24.99 -9.56
CA PHE A 188 -1.82 -25.11 -9.40
C PHE A 188 -2.31 -24.24 -8.23
N ALA A 189 -1.66 -24.33 -7.07
CA ALA A 189 -1.97 -23.48 -5.91
C ALA A 189 -1.83 -21.98 -6.22
N GLN A 190 -0.82 -21.59 -7.00
CA GLN A 190 -0.63 -20.21 -7.44
C GLN A 190 -1.77 -19.73 -8.35
N LEU A 191 -2.25 -20.57 -9.27
CA LEU A 191 -3.44 -20.27 -10.09
C LEU A 191 -4.67 -20.05 -9.22
N TYR A 192 -4.92 -20.94 -8.24
CA TYR A 192 -6.05 -20.77 -7.32
C TYR A 192 -5.96 -19.49 -6.51
N ARG A 193 -4.76 -19.15 -6.03
CA ARG A 193 -4.53 -17.89 -5.33
C ARG A 193 -4.87 -16.68 -6.20
N ILE A 194 -4.66 -16.75 -7.51
CA ILE A 194 -5.00 -15.65 -8.43
C ILE A 194 -6.50 -15.60 -8.74
N LEU A 195 -7.12 -16.75 -9.00
CA LEU A 195 -8.51 -16.82 -9.46
C LEU A 195 -9.54 -16.72 -8.33
N TYR A 196 -9.25 -17.33 -7.18
CA TYR A 196 -10.18 -17.47 -6.06
C TYR A 196 -9.77 -16.62 -4.86
N ALA A 197 -8.89 -15.63 -5.04
CA ALA A 197 -8.55 -14.66 -3.99
C ALA A 197 -9.82 -13.98 -3.47
N PRO A 198 -10.11 -14.08 -2.16
CA PRO A 198 -11.17 -13.28 -1.56
C PRO A 198 -10.85 -11.79 -1.77
N LYS A 199 -11.87 -10.98 -2.03
CA LYS A 199 -11.73 -9.53 -2.14
C LYS A 199 -12.56 -8.88 -1.05
N VAL A 200 -12.01 -7.85 -0.43
CA VAL A 200 -12.68 -7.11 0.62
C VAL A 200 -12.88 -5.67 0.13
N SER A 201 -14.08 -5.15 0.29
CA SER A 201 -14.44 -3.77 -0.01
C SER A 201 -15.19 -3.16 1.16
N VAL A 202 -15.03 -1.84 1.34
CA VAL A 202 -15.44 -1.15 2.56
C VAL A 202 -16.09 0.19 2.24
N GLU A 203 -17.20 0.49 2.92
CA GLU A 203 -17.85 1.80 2.90
C GLU A 203 -17.47 2.56 4.18
N VAL A 204 -16.82 3.70 4.01
CA VAL A 204 -16.42 4.59 5.12
C VAL A 204 -17.48 5.67 5.30
N LEU A 205 -17.89 5.90 6.54
CA LEU A 205 -18.82 6.95 6.93
C LEU A 205 -18.11 7.98 7.81
N ASN A 206 -18.29 9.26 7.49
CA ASN A 206 -17.87 10.36 8.36
C ASN A 206 -18.97 10.65 9.38
N THR A 207 -18.69 10.42 10.65
CA THR A 207 -19.61 10.70 11.77
C THR A 207 -19.01 11.75 12.70
N THR A 208 -19.88 12.46 13.40
CA THR A 208 -19.50 13.40 14.44
C THR A 208 -19.50 12.71 15.80
N VAL A 209 -18.54 13.07 16.65
CA VAL A 209 -18.46 12.68 18.05
C VAL A 209 -18.21 13.92 18.91
N TYR A 210 -18.76 13.95 20.12
CA TYR A 210 -18.49 15.03 21.06
C TYR A 210 -17.00 15.14 21.37
N SER A 211 -16.52 16.37 21.49
CA SER A 211 -15.13 16.69 21.76
C SER A 211 -15.02 17.92 22.66
N GLY A 212 -13.97 17.99 23.47
CA GLY A 212 -13.66 19.16 24.29
C GLY A 212 -13.03 20.33 23.53
N ASP A 213 -12.90 20.22 22.21
CA ASP A 213 -12.42 21.29 21.33
C ASP A 213 -13.43 22.46 21.29
N ALA A 214 -13.02 23.65 20.84
CA ALA A 214 -13.87 24.85 20.81
C ALA A 214 -15.19 24.68 20.02
N SER A 215 -15.26 23.72 19.10
CA SER A 215 -16.44 23.35 18.32
C SER A 215 -17.41 22.42 19.06
N GLY A 216 -17.02 21.81 20.19
CA GLY A 216 -17.80 20.80 20.93
C GLY A 216 -17.98 19.45 20.21
N ILE A 217 -17.58 19.37 18.94
CA ILE A 217 -17.81 18.26 18.03
C ILE A 217 -16.57 18.04 17.17
N ARG A 218 -16.19 16.77 16.99
CA ARG A 218 -15.10 16.30 16.13
C ARG A 218 -15.63 15.33 15.09
N ASN A 219 -15.23 15.53 13.84
CA ASN A 219 -15.49 14.58 12.76
C ASN A 219 -14.51 13.41 12.85
N ILE A 220 -15.02 12.20 12.74
CA ILE A 220 -14.23 10.97 12.64
C ILE A 220 -14.77 10.12 11.49
N SER A 221 -13.88 9.43 10.79
CA SER A 221 -14.24 8.39 9.82
C SER A 221 -14.35 7.05 10.54
N VAL A 222 -15.38 6.28 10.20
CA VAL A 222 -15.64 4.93 10.73
C VAL A 222 -16.02 3.99 9.60
N ILE A 223 -15.72 2.71 9.76
CA ILE A 223 -16.11 1.67 8.81
C ILE A 223 -17.58 1.33 9.04
N LYS A 224 -18.46 1.70 8.11
CA LYS A 224 -19.91 1.45 8.24
C LYS A 224 -20.27 0.05 7.76
N ARG A 225 -19.85 -0.28 6.54
CA ARG A 225 -20.19 -1.52 5.84
C ARG A 225 -18.93 -2.21 5.34
N LEU A 226 -18.88 -3.52 5.49
CA LEU A 226 -17.84 -4.37 4.94
C LEU A 226 -18.47 -5.44 4.05
N ALA A 227 -17.91 -5.59 2.86
CA ALA A 227 -18.30 -6.56 1.86
C ALA A 227 -17.11 -7.48 1.53
N LEU A 228 -17.34 -8.79 1.64
CA LEU A 228 -16.40 -9.85 1.35
C LEU A 228 -16.90 -10.64 0.14
N ASP A 229 -16.16 -10.53 -0.96
CA ASP A 229 -16.41 -11.27 -2.18
C ASP A 229 -15.59 -12.57 -2.18
N LEU A 230 -16.27 -13.66 -2.46
CA LEU A 230 -15.73 -15.01 -2.51
C LEU A 230 -15.94 -15.57 -3.92
N PRO A 231 -14.97 -15.33 -4.84
CA PRO A 231 -15.07 -15.82 -6.21
C PRO A 231 -15.18 -17.34 -6.24
N GLY A 232 -16.11 -17.86 -7.05
CA GLY A 232 -16.34 -19.30 -7.21
C GLY A 232 -16.86 -20.02 -5.96
N ALA A 233 -17.34 -19.29 -4.96
CA ALA A 233 -17.98 -19.89 -3.79
C ALA A 233 -19.37 -20.42 -4.15
N GLU A 234 -19.73 -21.56 -3.56
CA GLU A 234 -21.05 -22.16 -3.68
C GLU A 234 -21.61 -22.40 -2.28
N PRO A 235 -22.91 -22.14 -2.05
CA PRO A 235 -23.53 -22.24 -0.73
C PRO A 235 -23.32 -23.58 -0.01
N HIS A 236 -23.18 -24.67 -0.76
CA HIS A 236 -23.22 -26.04 -0.24
C HIS A 236 -21.86 -26.75 -0.19
N SER A 237 -20.83 -26.21 -0.84
CA SER A 237 -19.56 -26.94 -1.06
C SER A 237 -18.31 -26.18 -0.59
N THR A 238 -18.49 -24.92 -0.20
CA THR A 238 -17.42 -24.04 0.28
C THR A 238 -17.19 -24.19 1.78
N TYR A 239 -15.92 -24.27 2.18
CA TYR A 239 -15.49 -24.03 3.55
C TYR A 239 -15.16 -22.56 3.73
N LEU A 240 -15.72 -21.95 4.76
CA LEU A 240 -15.46 -20.56 5.10
C LEU A 240 -15.38 -20.40 6.61
N ALA A 241 -14.24 -19.90 7.09
CA ALA A 241 -14.09 -19.37 8.43
C ALA A 241 -13.46 -17.98 8.38
N LEU A 242 -13.80 -17.14 9.35
CA LEU A 242 -13.22 -15.81 9.46
C LEU A 242 -12.81 -15.49 10.89
N ALA A 243 -11.81 -14.62 11.03
CA ALA A 243 -11.46 -13.99 12.30
C ALA A 243 -11.34 -12.48 12.06
N MET A 244 -11.93 -11.67 12.93
CA MET A 244 -11.97 -10.23 12.74
C MET A 244 -11.79 -9.49 14.06
N ILE A 245 -10.85 -8.54 14.06
CA ILE A 245 -10.62 -7.62 15.17
C ILE A 245 -10.69 -6.18 14.66
N GLY A 246 -11.11 -5.26 15.50
CA GLY A 246 -11.18 -3.85 15.15
C GLY A 246 -11.01 -2.96 16.36
N ASP A 247 -10.96 -1.64 16.13
CA ASP A 247 -10.76 -0.63 17.17
C ASP A 247 -12.03 0.21 17.43
N PRO A 248 -13.13 -0.40 17.89
CA PRO A 248 -14.36 0.35 18.12
C PRO A 248 -14.17 1.44 19.18
N ILE A 249 -14.96 2.51 19.04
CA ILE A 249 -14.95 3.61 20.00
C ILE A 249 -16.03 3.34 21.04
N ASP A 250 -15.59 3.13 22.27
CA ASP A 250 -16.47 3.05 23.43
C ASP A 250 -16.95 4.47 23.81
N ARG A 251 -18.24 4.74 23.58
CA ARG A 251 -18.85 6.05 23.88
C ARG A 251 -19.01 6.26 25.38
N ASP A 252 -19.18 5.23 26.19
CA ASP A 252 -19.41 5.39 27.63
C ASP A 252 -18.12 5.81 28.31
N THR A 253 -17.03 5.09 28.01
CA THR A 253 -15.70 5.48 28.50
C THR A 253 -15.32 6.86 27.99
N TRP A 254 -15.64 7.19 26.74
CA TRP A 254 -15.40 8.53 26.19
C TRP A 254 -16.22 9.62 26.89
N HIS A 255 -17.50 9.36 27.15
CA HIS A 255 -18.40 10.30 27.80
C HIS A 255 -17.98 10.57 29.25
N GLU A 256 -17.58 9.52 29.99
CA GLU A 256 -17.04 9.67 31.35
C GLU A 256 -15.70 10.42 31.37
N GLN A 257 -14.84 10.23 30.36
CA GLN A 257 -13.62 11.02 30.21
C GLN A 257 -13.92 12.50 29.98
N LEU A 258 -14.87 12.83 29.11
CA LEU A 258 -15.30 14.20 28.85
C LEU A 258 -16.00 14.83 30.06
N LYS A 259 -16.77 14.07 30.84
CA LYS A 259 -17.34 14.56 32.11
C LYS A 259 -16.25 14.98 33.10
N ARG A 260 -15.17 14.18 33.21
CA ARG A 260 -14.04 14.49 34.11
C ARG A 260 -13.19 15.64 33.60
N ASN A 261 -13.00 15.75 32.30
CA ASN A 261 -12.26 16.84 31.68
C ASN A 261 -12.95 17.33 30.38
N PRO A 262 -13.83 18.34 30.50
CA PRO A 262 -14.61 18.85 29.37
C PRO A 262 -13.77 19.47 28.26
N TYR A 263 -12.54 19.90 28.55
CA TYR A 263 -11.62 20.52 27.60
C TYR A 263 -10.54 19.55 27.10
N SER A 264 -10.77 18.25 27.26
CA SER A 264 -9.84 17.23 26.81
C SER A 264 -9.77 17.21 25.28
N THR A 265 -8.57 17.45 24.75
CA THR A 265 -8.24 17.29 23.31
C THR A 265 -7.83 15.85 22.97
N ALA A 266 -7.88 14.94 23.96
CA ALA A 266 -7.51 13.54 23.79
C ALA A 266 -8.34 12.86 22.70
N LYS A 267 -7.76 11.87 22.03
CA LYS A 267 -8.50 11.06 21.07
C LYS A 267 -9.45 10.12 21.82
N PRO A 268 -10.61 9.77 21.23
CA PRO A 268 -11.52 8.80 21.84
C PRO A 268 -10.78 7.48 22.11
N PRO A 269 -11.07 6.81 23.24
CA PRO A 269 -10.47 5.54 23.56
C PRO A 269 -10.80 4.51 22.48
N ARG A 270 -9.76 3.87 21.97
CA ARG A 270 -9.85 2.82 20.95
C ARG A 270 -9.11 1.61 21.48
N SER A 271 -9.83 0.52 21.72
CA SER A 271 -9.23 -0.75 22.14
C SER A 271 -9.48 -1.78 21.06
N TRP A 272 -8.45 -2.52 20.70
CA TRP A 272 -8.61 -3.66 19.80
C TRP A 272 -9.45 -4.73 20.47
N SER A 273 -10.54 -5.13 19.84
CA SER A 273 -11.47 -6.16 20.31
C SER A 273 -12.03 -6.96 19.14
N ASP A 274 -12.63 -8.10 19.46
CA ASP A 274 -13.35 -8.91 18.48
C ASP A 274 -14.60 -8.15 18.01
N VAL A 275 -14.66 -7.88 16.71
CA VAL A 275 -15.78 -7.19 16.06
C VAL A 275 -16.51 -8.09 15.05
N GLY A 276 -16.07 -9.34 14.91
CA GLY A 276 -16.56 -10.27 13.90
C GLY A 276 -18.02 -10.64 14.10
N MET A 277 -18.43 -10.88 15.36
CA MET A 277 -19.81 -11.22 15.69
C MET A 277 -20.80 -10.10 15.32
N TYR A 278 -20.47 -8.84 15.62
CA TYR A 278 -21.34 -7.69 15.33
C TYR A 278 -21.55 -7.45 13.84
N TRP A 279 -20.53 -7.74 13.03
CA TRP A 279 -20.67 -7.72 11.58
C TRP A 279 -21.48 -8.91 11.07
N LEU A 280 -21.22 -10.12 11.60
CA LEU A 280 -21.89 -11.34 11.18
C LEU A 280 -23.40 -11.33 11.45
N GLU A 281 -23.84 -10.76 12.57
CA GLU A 281 -25.26 -10.63 12.91
C GLU A 281 -26.07 -9.86 11.85
N ASN A 282 -25.44 -8.90 11.16
CA ASN A 282 -26.07 -8.10 10.11
C ASN A 282 -25.59 -8.46 8.71
N SER A 283 -24.87 -9.57 8.58
CA SER A 283 -24.35 -10.02 7.31
C SER A 283 -25.45 -10.66 6.46
N GLN A 284 -25.50 -10.27 5.20
CA GLN A 284 -26.38 -10.81 4.18
C GLN A 284 -25.53 -11.40 3.06
N CYS A 285 -25.92 -12.57 2.59
CA CYS A 285 -25.32 -13.20 1.44
C CYS A 285 -26.12 -12.86 0.18
N THR A 286 -25.41 -12.45 -0.87
CA THR A 286 -25.95 -12.23 -2.21
C THR A 286 -25.03 -12.88 -3.24
N TRP A 287 -25.54 -13.10 -4.45
CA TRP A 287 -24.70 -13.48 -5.57
C TRP A 287 -23.86 -12.29 -6.04
N ILE A 288 -22.61 -12.54 -6.40
CA ILE A 288 -21.80 -11.54 -7.12
C ILE A 288 -22.52 -11.27 -8.46
N PRO A 289 -22.74 -9.99 -8.85
CA PRO A 289 -23.33 -9.67 -10.13
C PRO A 289 -22.56 -10.29 -11.29
N HIS A 290 -23.26 -10.85 -12.28
CA HIS A 290 -22.64 -11.58 -13.40
C HIS A 290 -21.59 -10.76 -14.19
N GLN A 291 -21.65 -9.43 -14.11
CA GLN A 291 -20.71 -8.51 -14.75
C GLN A 291 -19.38 -8.39 -13.98
N GLU A 292 -19.40 -8.62 -12.67
CA GLU A 292 -18.25 -8.51 -11.77
C GLU A 292 -17.56 -9.86 -11.54
N GLY A 293 -18.32 -10.96 -11.68
CA GLY A 293 -17.80 -12.32 -11.58
C GLY A 293 -18.87 -13.33 -11.18
N GLN A 294 -18.42 -14.53 -10.84
CA GLN A 294 -19.26 -15.60 -10.28
C GLN A 294 -18.80 -15.91 -8.86
N GLY A 295 -19.73 -16.12 -7.94
CA GLY A 295 -19.46 -16.44 -6.55
C GLY A 295 -20.43 -15.76 -5.58
N LEU A 296 -20.07 -15.78 -4.31
CA LEU A 296 -20.89 -15.22 -3.23
C LEU A 296 -20.28 -13.92 -2.70
N ARG A 297 -21.14 -12.99 -2.33
CA ARG A 297 -20.80 -11.73 -1.67
C ARG A 297 -21.47 -11.71 -0.31
N LEU A 298 -20.68 -11.53 0.75
CA LEU A 298 -21.15 -11.33 2.11
C LEU A 298 -21.04 -9.85 2.45
N CYS A 299 -22.17 -9.17 2.65
CA CYS A 299 -22.21 -7.76 3.00
C CYS A 299 -22.86 -7.58 4.37
N GLY A 300 -22.22 -6.83 5.26
CA GLY A 300 -22.78 -6.56 6.58
C GLY A 300 -22.40 -5.17 7.08
N ASP A 301 -23.31 -4.59 7.85
CA ASP A 301 -23.05 -3.36 8.61
C ASP A 301 -22.53 -3.71 10.00
N PHE A 302 -21.66 -2.87 10.56
CA PHE A 302 -21.25 -3.00 11.96
C PHE A 302 -22.35 -2.43 12.86
N SER A 303 -23.25 -3.29 13.34
CA SER A 303 -24.21 -2.92 14.39
C SER A 303 -23.67 -3.38 15.74
N MET A 304 -23.06 -2.46 16.48
CA MET A 304 -22.65 -2.77 17.85
C MET A 304 -23.92 -2.94 18.70
N SER A 305 -24.04 -4.07 19.39
CA SER A 305 -25.28 -4.52 20.06
C SER A 305 -25.78 -3.58 21.15
N SER A 306 -24.94 -2.66 21.63
CA SER A 306 -25.34 -1.51 22.40
C SER A 306 -25.03 -0.25 21.59
N GLY A 307 -25.98 0.69 21.46
CA GLY A 307 -25.77 2.01 20.85
C GLY A 307 -24.72 2.91 21.55
N LEU A 308 -23.89 2.29 22.38
CA LEU A 308 -22.83 2.80 23.24
C LEU A 308 -21.45 2.61 22.59
N SER A 309 -21.33 1.93 21.45
CA SER A 309 -20.06 1.84 20.70
C SER A 309 -20.23 2.22 19.24
N LEU A 310 -19.30 3.03 18.72
CA LEU A 310 -19.25 3.33 17.29
C LEU A 310 -18.51 2.22 16.53
N PRO A 311 -18.81 2.02 15.25
CA PRO A 311 -18.07 1.11 14.40
C PRO A 311 -16.56 1.39 14.40
N PRO A 312 -15.73 0.37 14.16
CA PRO A 312 -14.28 0.51 14.15
C PRO A 312 -13.82 1.47 13.05
N ALA A 313 -12.73 2.21 13.31
CA ALA A 313 -12.08 3.02 12.28
C ALA A 313 -11.08 2.19 11.47
N ASN A 314 -10.51 1.18 12.11
CA ASN A 314 -9.56 0.23 11.59
C ASN A 314 -9.99 -1.20 11.96
N ALA A 315 -9.86 -2.12 11.03
CA ALA A 315 -10.16 -3.53 11.26
C ALA A 315 -9.08 -4.41 10.63
N SER A 316 -8.84 -5.56 11.21
CA SER A 316 -8.05 -6.63 10.61
C SER A 316 -8.92 -7.87 10.47
N LEU A 317 -8.96 -8.43 9.27
CA LEU A 317 -9.79 -9.56 8.90
C LEU A 317 -8.91 -10.67 8.34
N ARG A 318 -9.10 -11.89 8.81
CA ARG A 318 -8.54 -13.08 8.18
C ARG A 318 -9.65 -13.98 7.68
N VAL A 319 -9.47 -14.49 6.47
CA VAL A 319 -10.41 -15.34 5.77
C VAL A 319 -9.74 -16.67 5.44
N TYR A 320 -10.29 -17.74 5.99
CA TYR A 320 -9.96 -19.12 5.65
C TYR A 320 -11.01 -19.60 4.65
N TYR A 321 -10.67 -19.51 3.38
CA TYR A 321 -11.57 -19.85 2.29
C TYR A 321 -11.02 -21.04 1.51
N ARG A 322 -11.86 -22.07 1.34
CA ARG A 322 -11.52 -23.27 0.58
C ARG A 322 -12.71 -23.72 -0.25
N THR A 323 -12.49 -23.88 -1.55
CA THR A 323 -13.43 -24.52 -2.49
C THR A 323 -13.12 -26.01 -2.60
N PRO A 324 -14.05 -26.84 -3.13
CA PRO A 324 -13.78 -28.26 -3.39
C PRO A 324 -12.53 -28.49 -4.25
N LEU A 325 -12.24 -27.57 -5.17
CA LEU A 325 -11.04 -27.61 -6.01
C LEU A 325 -9.74 -27.41 -5.21
N ILE A 326 -9.77 -26.52 -4.22
CA ILE A 326 -8.61 -26.28 -3.35
C ILE A 326 -8.44 -27.42 -2.34
N ALA A 327 -9.53 -28.07 -1.94
CA ALA A 327 -9.46 -29.26 -1.09
C ALA A 327 -8.67 -30.42 -1.76
N LEU A 328 -8.58 -30.45 -3.09
CA LEU A 328 -7.73 -31.41 -3.82
C LEU A 328 -6.22 -31.21 -3.56
N LEU A 329 -5.80 -30.04 -3.08
CA LEU A 329 -4.40 -29.75 -2.74
C LEU A 329 -3.98 -30.35 -1.38
N GLY A 330 -4.93 -30.85 -0.59
CA GLY A 330 -4.69 -31.47 0.71
C GLY A 330 -5.48 -30.83 1.84
N ASP A 331 -5.50 -31.52 2.99
CA ASP A 331 -6.12 -31.02 4.20
C ASP A 331 -5.33 -29.83 4.75
N GLY A 332 -6.04 -28.74 5.08
CA GLY A 332 -5.42 -27.48 5.52
C GLY A 332 -5.03 -26.52 4.41
N ALA A 333 -5.25 -26.86 3.13
CA ALA A 333 -5.05 -25.93 2.03
C ALA A 333 -6.21 -24.91 1.97
N PHE A 334 -5.89 -23.63 2.21
CA PHE A 334 -6.81 -22.50 1.98
C PHE A 334 -6.26 -21.60 0.86
N VAL A 335 -7.15 -20.78 0.28
CA VAL A 335 -6.70 -19.65 -0.53
C VAL A 335 -5.78 -18.79 0.32
N GLY A 336 -4.57 -18.54 -0.18
CA GLY A 336 -3.53 -17.81 0.56
C GLY A 336 -2.48 -18.70 1.23
N GLY A 337 -2.75 -19.99 1.44
CA GLY A 337 -1.88 -20.91 2.19
C GLY A 337 -2.55 -21.37 3.49
N GLU A 338 -1.82 -22.07 4.36
CA GLU A 338 -2.37 -22.65 5.60
C GLU A 338 -2.96 -21.61 6.56
N ARG A 339 -2.49 -20.35 6.48
CA ARG A 339 -2.94 -19.24 7.32
C ARG A 339 -4.12 -18.46 6.72
N GLY A 340 -4.62 -18.84 5.54
CA GLY A 340 -5.63 -18.09 4.82
C GLY A 340 -5.14 -16.72 4.32
N VAL A 341 -6.06 -15.87 3.88
CA VAL A 341 -5.75 -14.50 3.45
C VAL A 341 -6.08 -13.52 4.56
N ALA A 342 -5.14 -12.65 4.92
CA ALA A 342 -5.36 -11.58 5.88
C ALA A 342 -5.48 -10.21 5.20
N PHE A 343 -6.25 -9.32 5.80
CA PHE A 343 -6.53 -7.98 5.33
C PHE A 343 -6.41 -7.01 6.51
N THR A 344 -5.78 -5.86 6.28
CA THR A 344 -5.88 -4.70 7.15
C THR A 344 -6.72 -3.66 6.45
N ILE A 345 -7.68 -3.13 7.18
CA ILE A 345 -8.64 -2.14 6.73
C ILE A 345 -8.37 -0.89 7.56
N THR A 346 -7.98 0.18 6.90
CA THR A 346 -7.72 1.48 7.52
C THR A 346 -8.62 2.51 6.87
N GLN A 347 -9.17 3.42 7.67
CA GLN A 347 -9.97 4.55 7.19
C GLN A 347 -9.26 5.41 6.12
N ASP A 348 -7.93 5.50 6.16
CA ASP A 348 -7.13 6.40 5.32
C ASP A 348 -6.55 5.70 4.08
N ASP A 349 -6.12 4.44 4.22
CA ASP A 349 -5.44 3.68 3.15
C ASP A 349 -6.37 2.66 2.45
N GLY A 350 -7.61 2.52 2.91
CA GLY A 350 -8.57 1.54 2.39
C GLY A 350 -8.26 0.10 2.81
N VAL A 351 -8.53 -0.85 1.91
CA VAL A 351 -8.33 -2.28 2.17
C VAL A 351 -6.98 -2.72 1.63
N ILE A 352 -6.18 -3.32 2.49
CA ILE A 352 -4.86 -3.82 2.14
C ILE A 352 -4.77 -5.32 2.45
N THR A 353 -4.53 -6.13 1.42
CA THR A 353 -4.20 -7.56 1.58
C THR A 353 -2.83 -7.69 2.25
N LEU A 354 -2.80 -8.34 3.41
CA LEU A 354 -1.57 -8.77 4.05
C LEU A 354 -1.04 -10.02 3.34
N ARG A 355 0.29 -10.09 3.19
CA ARG A 355 0.96 -11.31 2.72
C ARG A 355 0.99 -12.32 3.86
N ASP A 356 1.64 -13.47 3.69
CA ASP A 356 1.73 -14.57 4.66
C ASP A 356 2.51 -14.22 5.97
N ASP A 357 2.59 -12.93 6.29
CA ASP A 357 3.23 -12.39 7.49
C ASP A 357 2.46 -12.81 8.75
N PRO A 358 3.18 -13.13 9.85
CA PRO A 358 2.53 -13.45 11.12
C PRO A 358 1.79 -12.23 11.68
N THR A 359 0.53 -12.42 12.05
CA THR A 359 -0.31 -11.36 12.63
C THR A 359 -0.74 -11.78 14.03
N PRO A 360 0.09 -11.60 15.06
CA PRO A 360 -0.08 -12.24 16.37
C PRO A 360 -1.41 -11.90 17.06
N ASP A 361 -1.93 -10.69 16.87
CA ASP A 361 -3.21 -10.28 17.47
C ASP A 361 -4.41 -10.92 16.75
N LEU A 362 -4.32 -11.07 15.43
CA LEU A 362 -5.36 -11.70 14.60
C LEU A 362 -5.29 -13.24 14.66
N ASP A 363 -4.09 -13.80 14.91
CA ASP A 363 -3.87 -15.23 15.12
C ASP A 363 -4.54 -15.72 16.42
N ARG A 364 -4.68 -14.82 17.41
CA ARG A 364 -5.33 -15.07 18.70
C ARG A 364 -6.82 -14.72 18.71
N ALA A 365 -7.31 -14.07 17.66
CA ALA A 365 -8.71 -13.67 17.56
C ALA A 365 -9.62 -14.89 17.43
N ARG A 366 -10.92 -14.72 17.72
CA ARG A 366 -11.89 -15.81 17.63
C ARG A 366 -12.18 -16.17 16.18
N HIS A 367 -12.18 -17.46 15.88
CA HIS A 367 -12.56 -17.99 14.58
C HIS A 367 -14.05 -18.28 14.54
N TYR A 368 -14.75 -17.64 13.63
CA TYR A 368 -16.15 -17.88 13.32
C TYR A 368 -16.22 -18.81 12.11
N LEU A 369 -16.64 -20.05 12.33
CA LEU A 369 -16.91 -21.01 11.26
C LEU A 369 -18.26 -20.69 10.65
N LEU A 370 -18.27 -20.32 9.37
CA LEU A 370 -19.48 -19.98 8.65
C LEU A 370 -20.02 -21.17 7.85
N SER A 371 -19.14 -21.98 7.26
CA SER A 371 -19.54 -23.19 6.55
C SER A 371 -18.44 -24.26 6.60
N ASP A 372 -18.85 -25.51 6.77
CA ASP A 372 -18.00 -26.69 6.93
C ASP A 372 -18.07 -27.69 5.75
N GLN A 373 -18.65 -27.27 4.62
CA GLN A 373 -18.87 -28.07 3.41
C GLN A 373 -19.88 -29.22 3.53
N GLN A 374 -20.43 -29.49 4.71
CA GLN A 374 -21.30 -30.65 4.95
C GLN A 374 -22.76 -30.27 5.22
N GLN A 375 -23.02 -29.04 5.68
CA GLN A 375 -24.37 -28.54 5.96
C GLN A 375 -24.69 -27.24 5.22
N CYS A 376 -25.97 -27.02 4.91
CA CYS A 376 -26.46 -25.73 4.40
C CYS A 376 -26.21 -24.64 5.44
N SER A 377 -25.09 -23.94 5.33
CA SER A 377 -24.79 -22.78 6.19
C SER A 377 -25.90 -21.74 6.08
N SER A 378 -26.42 -21.28 7.22
CA SER A 378 -27.38 -20.18 7.27
C SER A 378 -26.77 -18.86 6.77
N TYR A 379 -25.44 -18.72 6.85
CA TYR A 379 -24.73 -17.50 6.47
C TYR A 379 -24.44 -17.44 4.96
N LEU A 380 -24.37 -18.58 4.27
CA LEU A 380 -24.07 -18.64 2.83
C LEU A 380 -25.32 -18.83 1.96
N GLN A 381 -26.50 -18.44 2.44
CA GLN A 381 -27.74 -18.51 1.65
C GLN A 381 -27.97 -17.21 0.89
N PRO A 382 -27.76 -17.17 -0.43
CA PRO A 382 -27.90 -15.96 -1.19
C PRO A 382 -29.38 -15.57 -1.28
N THR A 383 -29.68 -14.32 -0.94
CA THR A 383 -30.98 -13.73 -1.20
C THR A 383 -31.00 -13.18 -2.63
N TRP A 384 -32.08 -13.47 -3.37
CA TRP A 384 -32.29 -12.91 -4.69
C TRP A 384 -32.61 -11.41 -4.55
N GLN A 385 -31.71 -10.54 -5.00
CA GLN A 385 -32.06 -9.14 -5.22
C GLN A 385 -33.07 -9.10 -6.38
N LYS A 386 -34.28 -8.60 -6.10
CA LYS A 386 -35.33 -8.35 -7.09
C LYS A 386 -35.02 -7.10 -7.90
#